data_AF-A0A973VZP2-F1
#
_entry.id   AF-A0A973VZP2-F1
#
_cell.length_a   1.000
_cell.length_b   1.000
_cell.length_c   1.000
_cell.angle_alpha   90.00
_cell.angle_beta   90.00
_cell.angle_gamma   90.00
#
_symmetry.space_group_name_H-M   'P 1'
#
loop_
_entity.id
_entity.type
_entity.pdbx_description
1 polymer ?
#
loop_
_entity_poly.entity_id
_entity_poly.type
_entity_poly.pdbx_seq_one_letter_code
_entity_poly.pdbx_strand_id
1 'polypeptide(L)'
;MVPLVGFMALGGEAGSWYVTKQRVQGAADAAAYAGGLRLACDSAPQPGVMCNNSQPYDYRGRQGAAQNAFCNSGDTSYPGSKCTTSLPSGISQSVQVASLTSWNGTAGNFVQATVSQQQPAYLAKLLGFSTINVAATAVASVAAGLAKPPCVLALKDPVTFQGSATVSSPNCGISSNSAAANGIGFVGNSGISVNAPSYTVGGCSQTGGSQCTGVQTYQQPIPDPLSAVNTALSALKTSDFANQIKNAAPQPYETCSCYNTNPTFSSTTSLNGTYYFSGNITINGNPTITGTATLIFFGSGTSLKFTGNPTIKLTAMAAPTGPSVLSASVKALMAKLLIYDGEAYSKQGVNISGTSNSYFNGTVYIPNAPVTYGGNSSGAPSSGCYQVIAYAVSFQGNTTLDNSGCVGSSGTGSAAEPNVQTVRLVQ
;
A
#
# COMPACT_ATOMS: atom_id res chain seq x y z
N MET A 1 40.18 -12.34 47.60
CA MET A 1 40.08 -12.15 46.13
C MET A 1 39.25 -13.21 45.43
N VAL A 2 39.39 -14.50 45.77
CA VAL A 2 38.66 -15.62 45.12
C VAL A 2 37.12 -15.42 45.04
N PRO A 3 36.42 -14.96 46.10
CA PRO A 3 34.97 -14.75 46.02
C PRO A 3 34.59 -13.66 45.01
N LEU A 4 35.36 -12.57 44.97
CA LEU A 4 35.11 -11.43 44.08
C LEU A 4 35.26 -11.82 42.61
N VAL A 5 36.29 -12.61 42.29
CA VAL A 5 36.52 -13.15 40.94
C VAL A 5 35.41 -14.12 40.55
N GLY A 6 34.93 -14.96 41.49
CA GLY A 6 33.80 -15.87 41.26
C GLY A 6 32.50 -15.13 40.90
N PHE A 7 32.17 -14.06 41.63
CA PHE A 7 31.00 -13.24 41.32
C PHE A 7 31.13 -12.46 40.00
N MET A 8 32.32 -11.97 39.66
CA MET A 8 32.56 -11.35 38.35
C MET A 8 32.36 -12.33 37.20
N ALA A 9 32.86 -13.56 37.33
CA ALA A 9 32.68 -14.60 36.31
C ALA A 9 31.21 -15.04 36.17
N LEU A 10 30.47 -15.16 37.28
CA LEU A 10 29.02 -15.41 37.26
C LEU A 10 28.27 -14.26 36.59
N GLY A 11 28.70 -13.01 36.81
CA GLY A 11 28.16 -11.85 36.11
C GLY A 11 28.40 -11.88 34.60
N GLY A 12 29.59 -12.34 34.17
CA GLY A 12 29.89 -12.56 32.75
C GLY A 12 29.01 -13.64 32.12
N GLU A 13 28.79 -14.74 32.84
CA GLU A 13 27.88 -15.81 32.41
C GLU A 13 26.43 -15.30 32.28
N ALA A 14 25.93 -14.57 33.28
CA ALA A 14 24.62 -13.93 33.23
C ALA A 14 24.51 -12.91 32.07
N GLY A 15 25.58 -12.15 31.80
CA GLY A 15 25.65 -11.25 30.66
C GLY A 15 25.49 -11.98 29.32
N SER A 16 26.07 -13.18 29.18
CA SER A 16 25.90 -14.01 27.98
C SER A 16 24.45 -14.48 27.78
N TRP A 17 23.75 -14.80 28.87
CA TRP A 17 22.32 -15.15 28.83
C TRP A 17 21.46 -13.94 28.48
N TYR A 18 21.84 -12.75 28.96
CA TYR A 18 21.14 -11.51 28.60
C TYR A 18 21.26 -11.18 27.11
N VAL A 19 22.45 -11.35 26.51
CA VAL A 19 22.63 -11.23 25.05
C VAL A 19 21.78 -12.27 24.31
N THR A 20 21.76 -13.52 24.80
CA THR A 20 20.89 -14.56 24.24
C THR A 20 19.42 -14.15 24.32
N LYS A 21 18.99 -13.58 25.45
CA LYS A 21 17.61 -13.12 25.66
C LYS A 21 17.20 -12.06 24.64
N GLN A 22 18.08 -11.09 24.34
CA GLN A 22 17.81 -10.08 23.32
C GLN A 22 17.67 -10.69 21.91
N ARG A 23 18.51 -11.68 21.58
CA ARG A 23 18.42 -12.39 20.29
C ARG A 23 17.15 -13.22 20.18
N VAL A 24 16.80 -13.94 21.23
CA VAL A 24 15.56 -14.74 21.30
C VAL A 24 14.32 -13.85 21.19
N GLN A 25 14.35 -12.63 21.77
CA GLN A 25 13.27 -11.65 21.61
C GLN A 25 13.13 -11.21 20.15
N GLY A 26 14.22 -10.79 19.48
CA GLY A 26 14.16 -10.38 18.09
C GLY A 26 13.67 -11.50 17.15
N ALA A 27 14.04 -12.76 17.44
CA ALA A 27 13.54 -13.92 16.71
C ALA A 27 12.06 -14.18 16.97
N ALA A 28 11.58 -14.03 18.21
CA ALA A 28 10.17 -14.16 18.54
C ALA A 28 9.34 -13.06 17.86
N ASP A 29 9.80 -11.82 17.88
CA ASP A 29 9.14 -10.68 17.22
C ASP A 29 9.03 -10.92 15.70
N ALA A 30 10.14 -11.33 15.06
CA ALA A 30 10.14 -11.65 13.63
C ALA A 30 9.21 -12.82 13.29
N ALA A 31 9.16 -13.85 14.13
CA ALA A 31 8.30 -15.01 13.93
C ALA A 31 6.81 -14.69 14.11
N ALA A 32 6.46 -13.96 15.17
CA ALA A 32 5.09 -13.52 15.41
C ALA A 32 4.61 -12.61 14.28
N TYR A 33 5.45 -11.65 13.86
CA TYR A 33 5.13 -10.73 12.78
C TYR A 33 4.96 -11.44 11.44
N ALA A 34 5.91 -12.29 11.03
CA ALA A 34 5.84 -13.02 9.77
C ALA A 34 4.64 -13.99 9.70
N GLY A 35 4.35 -14.68 10.80
CA GLY A 35 3.14 -15.50 10.91
C GLY A 35 1.87 -14.66 10.89
N GLY A 36 1.86 -13.51 11.56
CA GLY A 36 0.77 -12.53 11.54
C GLY A 36 0.47 -12.02 10.13
N LEU A 37 1.48 -11.64 9.36
CA LEU A 37 1.33 -11.25 7.95
C LEU A 37 0.72 -12.41 7.14
N ARG A 38 1.17 -13.64 7.35
CA ARG A 38 0.59 -14.77 6.60
C ARG A 38 -0.88 -14.98 6.95
N LEU A 39 -1.22 -14.96 8.24
CA LEU A 39 -2.60 -15.07 8.70
C LEU A 39 -3.47 -13.94 8.13
N ALA A 40 -2.97 -12.70 8.15
CA ALA A 40 -3.61 -11.51 7.58
C ALA A 40 -3.98 -11.69 6.09
N CYS A 41 -3.07 -12.29 5.32
CA CYS A 41 -3.29 -12.61 3.93
C CYS A 41 -4.37 -13.69 3.73
N ASP A 42 -4.37 -14.73 4.57
CA ASP A 42 -5.35 -15.84 4.50
C ASP A 42 -6.77 -15.40 4.89
N SER A 43 -6.92 -14.46 5.83
CA SER A 43 -8.23 -13.98 6.27
C SER A 43 -8.83 -12.85 5.43
N ALA A 44 -8.11 -12.32 4.43
CA ALA A 44 -8.62 -11.31 3.50
C ALA A 44 -8.27 -11.61 2.03
N PRO A 45 -8.71 -12.76 1.47
CA PRO A 45 -8.45 -13.10 0.08
C PRO A 45 -9.06 -12.05 -0.85
N GLN A 46 -8.22 -11.33 -1.58
CA GLN A 46 -8.64 -10.35 -2.59
C GLN A 46 -8.74 -11.01 -3.96
N PRO A 47 -9.74 -10.65 -4.80
CA PRO A 47 -9.82 -11.10 -6.18
C PRO A 47 -8.52 -10.77 -6.95
N GLY A 48 -7.93 -11.76 -7.62
CA GLY A 48 -6.68 -11.57 -8.40
C GLY A 48 -5.39 -11.65 -7.58
N VAL A 49 -5.48 -11.95 -6.28
CA VAL A 49 -4.33 -11.98 -5.36
C VAL A 49 -4.11 -13.38 -4.86
N MET A 50 -3.06 -14.01 -5.38
CA MET A 50 -2.53 -15.23 -4.81
C MET A 50 -1.53 -14.81 -3.73
N CYS A 51 -1.97 -14.70 -2.47
CA CYS A 51 -1.04 -14.86 -1.35
C CYS A 51 -0.26 -16.15 -1.64
N ASN A 52 1.07 -16.14 -1.74
CA ASN A 52 1.83 -17.36 -2.03
C ASN A 52 1.51 -18.42 -0.95
N ASN A 53 0.60 -19.30 -1.32
CA ASN A 53 -0.32 -20.07 -0.48
C ASN A 53 0.18 -21.49 -0.25
N SER A 54 1.41 -21.79 -0.66
CA SER A 54 2.01 -23.09 -0.41
C SER A 54 2.33 -23.34 1.06
N GLN A 55 2.47 -22.29 1.88
CA GLN A 55 2.96 -22.41 3.25
C GLN A 55 2.04 -21.72 4.28
N PRO A 56 1.68 -22.39 5.38
CA PRO A 56 0.84 -21.84 6.44
C PRO A 56 1.53 -20.77 7.31
N TYR A 57 0.78 -20.12 8.20
CA TYR A 57 1.28 -19.05 9.06
C TYR A 57 2.41 -19.49 9.99
N ASP A 58 2.36 -20.72 10.49
CA ASP A 58 3.38 -21.28 11.38
C ASP A 58 4.70 -21.54 10.63
N TYR A 59 4.63 -22.00 9.37
CA TYR A 59 5.81 -22.10 8.50
C TYR A 59 6.45 -20.72 8.29
N ARG A 60 5.66 -19.69 7.96
CA ARG A 60 6.19 -18.33 7.73
C ARG A 60 6.73 -17.70 9.02
N GLY A 61 6.11 -17.98 10.16
CA GLY A 61 6.63 -17.59 11.46
C GLY A 61 7.98 -18.26 11.77
N ARG A 62 8.09 -19.58 11.55
CA ARG A 62 9.37 -20.30 11.72
C ARG A 62 10.44 -19.82 10.73
N GLN A 63 10.07 -19.47 9.49
CA GLN A 63 10.97 -18.81 8.55
C GLN A 63 11.51 -17.48 9.11
N GLY A 64 10.66 -16.66 9.74
CA GLY A 64 11.07 -15.40 10.38
C GLY A 64 12.07 -15.61 11.53
N ALA A 65 11.87 -16.62 12.38
CA ALA A 65 12.84 -17.01 13.40
C ALA A 65 14.15 -17.52 12.77
N ALA A 66 14.06 -18.31 11.70
CA ALA A 66 15.22 -18.90 11.02
C ALA A 66 16.15 -17.85 10.40
N GLN A 67 15.59 -16.76 9.87
CA GLN A 67 16.36 -15.61 9.37
C GLN A 67 17.13 -14.87 10.49
N ASN A 68 16.75 -15.12 11.76
CA ASN A 68 17.44 -14.67 12.96
C ASN A 68 18.30 -15.75 13.62
N ALA A 69 18.57 -16.87 12.91
CA ALA A 69 19.37 -18.01 13.36
C ALA A 69 18.77 -18.82 14.53
N PHE A 70 17.44 -18.83 14.66
CA PHE A 70 16.73 -19.71 15.59
C PHE A 70 15.86 -20.70 14.82
N CYS A 71 16.19 -21.98 14.91
CA CYS A 71 15.45 -23.06 14.25
C CYS A 71 15.18 -24.23 15.19
N ASN A 72 14.15 -25.00 14.88
CA ASN A 72 13.99 -26.33 15.44
C ASN A 72 15.03 -27.28 14.86
N SER A 73 15.32 -28.36 15.59
CA SER A 73 16.19 -29.43 15.08
C SER A 73 15.61 -30.00 13.78
N GLY A 74 16.44 -30.09 12.73
CA GLY A 74 16.04 -30.58 11.41
C GLY A 74 15.31 -29.56 10.52
N ASP A 75 15.09 -28.34 10.98
CA ASP A 75 14.24 -27.34 10.33
C ASP A 75 15.05 -26.20 9.68
N THR A 76 15.92 -26.53 8.72
CA THR A 76 16.90 -25.59 8.15
C THR A 76 16.58 -25.07 6.75
N SER A 77 15.57 -25.63 6.08
CA SER A 77 15.26 -25.41 4.65
C SER A 77 14.49 -24.12 4.32
N TYR A 78 14.42 -23.16 5.26
CA TYR A 78 13.75 -21.90 5.02
C TYR A 78 14.53 -20.98 4.07
N PRO A 79 13.87 -20.31 3.09
CA PRO A 79 14.53 -19.30 2.28
C PRO A 79 15.11 -18.17 3.13
N GLY A 80 16.41 -17.90 2.97
CA GLY A 80 17.15 -16.89 3.74
C GLY A 80 17.48 -17.30 5.18
N SER A 81 17.32 -18.57 5.54
CA SER A 81 17.69 -19.11 6.85
C SER A 81 19.16 -18.84 7.17
N LYS A 82 19.43 -18.44 8.42
CA LYS A 82 20.78 -18.33 9.00
C LYS A 82 21.06 -19.45 10.00
N CYS A 83 20.22 -20.47 10.05
CA CYS A 83 20.38 -21.57 10.98
C CYS A 83 21.53 -22.47 10.58
N THR A 84 22.29 -22.91 11.58
CA THR A 84 23.37 -23.88 11.40
C THR A 84 22.80 -25.29 11.38
N THR A 85 23.46 -26.20 10.67
CA THR A 85 23.09 -27.62 10.61
C THR A 85 23.36 -28.37 11.91
N SER A 86 24.19 -27.79 12.78
CA SER A 86 24.49 -28.30 14.12
C SER A 86 24.70 -27.16 15.10
N LEU A 87 24.17 -27.31 16.31
CA LEU A 87 24.43 -26.41 17.43
C LEU A 87 25.56 -26.98 18.31
N PRO A 88 26.30 -26.14 19.05
CA PRO A 88 27.28 -26.62 20.02
C PRO A 88 26.67 -27.56 21.07
N SER A 89 27.47 -28.46 21.63
CA SER A 89 27.03 -29.40 22.67
C SER A 89 26.41 -28.66 23.87
N GLY A 90 25.26 -29.14 24.34
CA GLY A 90 24.52 -28.54 25.45
C GLY A 90 23.66 -27.33 25.06
N ILE A 91 23.58 -26.98 23.78
CA ILE A 91 22.68 -25.94 23.26
C ILE A 91 21.58 -26.58 22.41
N SER A 92 20.32 -26.25 22.71
CA SER A 92 19.16 -26.58 21.89
C SER A 92 18.31 -25.35 21.68
N GLN A 93 17.59 -25.29 20.56
CA GLN A 93 16.66 -24.21 20.24
C GLN A 93 15.26 -24.78 19.99
N SER A 94 14.23 -23.99 20.30
CA SER A 94 12.85 -24.30 19.94
C SER A 94 12.14 -23.07 19.41
N VAL A 95 11.36 -23.22 18.35
CA VAL A 95 10.48 -22.19 17.80
C VAL A 95 9.07 -22.78 17.71
N GLN A 96 8.14 -22.19 18.44
CA GLN A 96 6.72 -22.54 18.43
C GLN A 96 5.91 -21.33 17.96
N VAL A 97 5.00 -21.53 17.01
CA VAL A 97 4.14 -20.47 16.47
C VAL A 97 2.71 -20.97 16.52
N ALA A 98 1.82 -20.22 17.17
CA ALA A 98 0.41 -20.57 17.35
C ALA A 98 -0.48 -19.39 17.01
N SER A 99 -1.65 -19.66 16.41
CA SER A 99 -2.71 -18.66 16.27
C SER A 99 -3.58 -18.64 17.52
N LEU A 100 -3.97 -17.46 18.01
CA LEU A 100 -4.90 -17.29 19.11
C LEU A 100 -6.13 -16.50 18.65
N THR A 101 -7.28 -16.80 19.26
CA THR A 101 -8.54 -16.07 19.03
C THR A 101 -8.80 -14.99 20.10
N SER A 102 -7.94 -14.91 21.12
CA SER A 102 -7.96 -13.86 22.12
C SER A 102 -6.58 -13.63 22.73
N TRP A 103 -6.31 -12.40 23.15
CA TRP A 103 -5.10 -12.01 23.90
C TRP A 103 -5.47 -10.94 24.94
N ASN A 104 -5.02 -11.12 26.19
CA ASN A 104 -5.32 -10.22 27.31
C ASN A 104 -6.81 -9.84 27.44
N GLY A 105 -7.71 -10.83 27.27
CA GLY A 105 -9.17 -10.62 27.35
C GLY A 105 -9.80 -9.95 26.13
N THR A 106 -9.01 -9.59 25.11
CA THR A 106 -9.51 -9.02 23.85
C THR A 106 -9.66 -10.11 22.80
N ALA A 107 -10.85 -10.26 22.23
CA ALA A 107 -11.08 -11.17 21.10
C ALA A 107 -10.46 -10.61 19.80
N GLY A 108 -9.91 -11.47 18.97
CA GLY A 108 -9.30 -11.08 17.70
C GLY A 108 -8.38 -12.17 17.14
N ASN A 109 -7.77 -11.91 15.99
CA ASN A 109 -6.79 -12.81 15.39
C ASN A 109 -5.39 -12.42 15.88
N PHE A 110 -4.71 -13.33 16.55
CA PHE A 110 -3.35 -13.12 17.02
C PHE A 110 -2.44 -14.27 16.59
N VAL A 111 -1.15 -13.99 16.43
CA VAL A 111 -0.11 -14.99 16.23
C VAL A 111 0.91 -14.84 17.34
N GLN A 112 1.01 -15.85 18.20
CA GLN A 112 2.01 -15.94 19.25
C GLN A 112 3.20 -16.76 18.75
N ALA A 113 4.41 -16.21 18.88
CA ALA A 113 5.63 -16.96 18.70
C ALA A 113 6.39 -17.06 20.03
N THR A 114 6.77 -18.27 20.41
CA THR A 114 7.63 -18.54 21.55
C THR A 114 8.92 -19.17 21.04
N VAL A 115 10.02 -18.44 21.22
CA VAL A 115 11.37 -18.90 20.85
C VAL A 115 12.13 -19.17 22.14
N SER A 116 12.88 -20.27 22.19
CA SER A 116 13.73 -20.59 23.33
C SER A 116 15.08 -21.14 22.90
N GLN A 117 16.10 -20.91 23.73
CA GLN A 117 17.42 -21.50 23.60
C GLN A 117 17.91 -21.98 24.97
N GLN A 118 18.21 -23.27 25.06
CA GLN A 118 18.90 -23.85 26.19
C GLN A 118 20.39 -23.46 26.11
N GLN A 119 20.94 -22.96 27.21
CA GLN A 119 22.34 -22.62 27.39
C GLN A 119 22.96 -23.55 28.44
N PRO A 120 24.17 -24.07 28.20
CA PRO A 120 24.92 -24.76 29.23
C PRO A 120 25.28 -23.78 30.35
N ALA A 121 25.21 -24.24 31.59
CA ALA A 121 25.70 -23.51 32.75
C ALA A 121 27.14 -23.95 33.07
N TYR A 122 28.00 -22.97 33.34
CA TYR A 122 29.40 -23.13 33.68
C TYR A 122 29.61 -22.89 35.18
N LEU A 123 29.71 -21.64 35.64
CA LEU A 123 29.86 -21.33 37.05
C LEU A 123 28.54 -21.53 37.81
N ALA A 124 27.41 -21.26 37.17
CA ALA A 124 26.09 -21.53 37.76
C ALA A 124 25.84 -23.02 38.03
N LYS A 125 26.62 -23.92 37.43
CA LYS A 125 26.62 -25.36 37.76
C LYS A 125 27.04 -25.64 39.20
N LEU A 126 27.92 -24.81 39.77
CA LEU A 126 28.29 -24.89 41.19
C LEU A 126 27.10 -24.53 42.11
N LEU A 127 26.13 -23.78 41.60
CA LEU A 127 24.89 -23.41 42.29
C LEU A 127 23.74 -24.38 42.00
N GLY A 128 24.00 -25.51 41.33
CA GLY A 128 23.02 -26.55 41.01
C GLY A 128 22.30 -26.38 39.67
N PHE A 129 22.61 -25.37 38.87
CA PHE A 129 22.03 -25.20 37.54
C PHE A 129 22.86 -25.95 36.48
N SER A 130 22.34 -27.03 35.89
CA SER A 130 23.05 -27.72 34.80
C SER A 130 22.88 -27.02 33.45
N THR A 131 21.72 -26.39 33.23
CA THR A 131 21.36 -25.65 32.01
C THR A 131 20.37 -24.54 32.37
N ILE A 132 20.36 -23.47 31.58
CA ILE A 132 19.36 -22.40 31.67
C ILE A 132 18.58 -22.32 30.36
N ASN A 133 17.25 -22.31 30.45
CA ASN A 133 16.41 -22.07 29.29
C ASN A 133 16.11 -20.57 29.15
N VAL A 134 16.59 -19.95 28.07
CA VAL A 134 16.33 -18.55 27.75
C VAL A 134 15.23 -18.50 26.71
N ALA A 135 14.01 -18.15 27.12
CA ALA A 135 12.84 -18.06 26.24
C ALA A 135 12.34 -16.63 26.10
N ALA A 136 11.73 -16.31 24.97
CA ALA A 136 10.95 -15.10 24.76
C ALA A 136 9.66 -15.42 24.00
N THR A 137 8.64 -14.61 24.26
CA THR A 137 7.35 -14.70 23.57
C THR A 137 7.04 -13.34 22.97
N ALA A 138 6.54 -13.34 21.75
CA ALA A 138 6.00 -12.18 21.07
C ALA A 138 4.63 -12.52 20.52
N VAL A 139 3.75 -11.53 20.46
CA VAL A 139 2.39 -11.68 19.92
C VAL A 139 2.17 -10.62 18.86
N ALA A 140 1.72 -11.02 17.68
CA ALA A 140 1.27 -10.12 16.63
C ALA A 140 -0.26 -10.11 16.60
N SER A 141 -0.89 -8.94 16.65
CA SER A 141 -2.32 -8.80 16.37
C SER A 141 -2.54 -8.58 14.89
N VAL A 142 -3.49 -9.30 14.31
CA VAL A 142 -3.97 -9.15 12.94
C VAL A 142 -5.32 -8.43 12.98
N ALA A 143 -5.39 -7.24 12.38
CA ALA A 143 -6.63 -6.50 12.31
C ALA A 143 -7.64 -7.20 11.39
N ALA A 144 -8.91 -7.28 11.82
CA ALA A 144 -10.00 -7.77 11.01
C ALA A 144 -10.34 -6.73 9.91
N GLY A 145 -9.63 -6.83 8.79
CA GLY A 145 -9.73 -5.89 7.66
C GLY A 145 -9.07 -4.54 7.92
N LEU A 146 -8.77 -3.83 6.83
CA LEU A 146 -8.66 -2.37 6.88
C LEU A 146 -10.08 -1.86 7.09
N ALA A 147 -10.43 -1.43 8.30
CA ALA A 147 -11.69 -0.71 8.54
C ALA A 147 -11.87 0.51 7.61
N LYS A 148 -10.80 0.92 6.91
CA LYS A 148 -10.67 2.09 6.05
C LYS A 148 -9.72 1.75 4.87
N PRO A 149 -10.21 1.20 3.73
CA PRO A 149 -9.37 0.92 2.56
C PRO A 149 -8.67 2.20 2.07
N PRO A 150 -7.48 2.12 1.44
CA PRO A 150 -6.80 3.32 1.00
C PRO A 150 -7.52 4.01 -0.16
N CYS A 151 -7.75 5.32 0.02
CA CYS A 151 -8.08 6.20 -1.09
C CYS A 151 -6.84 6.59 -1.90
N VAL A 152 -5.67 6.59 -1.28
CA VAL A 152 -4.40 6.84 -1.97
C VAL A 152 -3.58 5.57 -1.88
N LEU A 153 -3.33 4.93 -3.02
CA LEU A 153 -2.53 3.72 -3.12
C LEU A 153 -1.41 3.93 -4.13
N ALA A 154 -0.16 3.87 -3.66
CA ALA A 154 0.99 3.77 -4.53
C ALA A 154 1.39 2.29 -4.70
N LEU A 155 1.37 1.81 -5.94
CA LEU A 155 1.54 0.41 -6.29
C LEU A 155 2.98 -0.08 -6.23
N LYS A 156 3.97 0.82 -6.38
CA LYS A 156 5.39 0.45 -6.44
C LYS A 156 6.33 1.45 -5.78
N ASP A 157 6.24 2.72 -6.15
CA ASP A 157 7.08 3.80 -5.64
C ASP A 157 6.39 4.55 -4.48
N PRO A 158 7.10 5.44 -3.77
CA PRO A 158 6.56 6.08 -2.58
C PRO A 158 5.33 6.97 -2.78
N VAL A 159 4.61 7.21 -1.69
CA VAL A 159 3.75 8.39 -1.53
C VAL A 159 4.57 9.50 -0.89
N THR A 160 4.69 10.66 -1.52
CA THR A 160 5.46 11.79 -1.00
C THR A 160 4.63 13.05 -0.82
N PHE A 161 4.93 13.82 0.22
CA PHE A 161 4.33 15.11 0.51
C PHE A 161 5.42 16.17 0.58
N GLN A 162 5.23 17.28 -0.10
CA GLN A 162 6.16 18.41 -0.11
C GLN A 162 5.42 19.74 -0.10
N GLY A 163 5.89 20.69 0.72
CA GLY A 163 5.29 22.02 0.84
C GLY A 163 4.31 22.09 2.01
N SER A 164 3.05 22.47 1.75
CA SER A 164 2.00 22.65 2.76
C SER A 164 0.71 21.92 2.36
N ALA A 165 0.86 20.68 1.89
CA ALA A 165 -0.26 19.85 1.47
C ALA A 165 -1.15 19.45 2.66
N THR A 166 -2.46 19.51 2.49
CA THR A 166 -3.46 19.06 3.47
C THR A 166 -4.23 17.87 2.91
N VAL A 167 -4.11 16.71 3.54
CA VAL A 167 -4.90 15.52 3.19
C VAL A 167 -5.77 15.10 4.38
N SER A 168 -7.08 15.20 4.19
CA SER A 168 -8.09 14.74 5.14
C SER A 168 -8.76 13.50 4.56
N SER A 169 -8.46 12.33 5.11
CA SER A 169 -9.08 11.06 4.70
C SER A 169 -9.36 10.22 5.95
N PRO A 170 -10.22 10.70 6.87
CA PRO A 170 -10.49 9.99 8.11
C PRO A 170 -11.22 8.67 7.87
N ASN A 171 -11.88 8.48 6.73
CA ASN A 171 -12.69 7.30 6.39
C ASN A 171 -12.02 6.38 5.37
N CYS A 172 -10.88 6.77 4.79
CA CYS A 172 -10.10 5.95 3.88
C CYS A 172 -8.61 6.23 4.01
N GLY A 173 -7.77 5.21 3.93
CA GLY A 173 -6.35 5.33 4.25
C GLY A 173 -5.48 5.92 3.14
N ILE A 174 -4.20 6.03 3.46
CA ILE A 174 -3.09 6.22 2.53
C ILE A 174 -2.23 4.97 2.61
N SER A 175 -1.79 4.45 1.47
CA SER A 175 -0.96 3.27 1.42
C SER A 175 0.11 3.34 0.35
N SER A 176 1.30 2.82 0.66
CA SER A 176 2.37 2.62 -0.30
C SER A 176 2.89 1.20 -0.25
N ASN A 177 2.98 0.58 -1.42
CA ASN A 177 3.64 -0.71 -1.60
C ASN A 177 5.16 -0.59 -1.73
N SER A 178 5.71 0.63 -1.67
CA SER A 178 7.14 0.83 -1.78
C SER A 178 7.87 0.26 -0.57
N ALA A 179 8.84 -0.61 -0.81
CA ALA A 179 9.73 -1.16 0.21
C ALA A 179 10.86 -0.18 0.64
N ALA A 180 10.88 1.03 0.08
CA ALA A 180 11.91 2.03 0.40
C ALA A 180 11.78 2.55 1.84
N ALA A 181 12.87 3.05 2.42
CA ALA A 181 12.85 3.68 3.75
C ALA A 181 11.89 4.88 3.84
N ASN A 182 11.61 5.51 2.71
CA ASN A 182 10.67 6.62 2.54
C ASN A 182 9.40 6.21 1.80
N GLY A 183 8.92 4.95 1.93
CA GLY A 183 7.71 4.48 1.25
C GLY A 183 6.50 5.41 1.46
N ILE A 184 6.40 6.01 2.65
CA ILE A 184 5.70 7.29 2.83
C ILE A 184 6.73 8.35 3.25
N GLY A 185 6.81 9.46 2.51
CA GLY A 185 7.81 10.50 2.70
C GLY A 185 7.21 11.88 2.92
N PHE A 186 7.67 12.59 3.95
CA PHE A 186 7.29 13.97 4.24
C PHE A 186 8.51 14.88 4.12
N VAL A 187 8.48 15.83 3.19
CA VAL A 187 9.59 16.73 2.90
C VAL A 187 9.17 18.17 3.16
N GLY A 188 9.74 18.78 4.21
CA GLY A 188 9.37 20.12 4.66
C GLY A 188 8.32 20.06 5.77
N ASN A 189 8.53 20.84 6.83
CA ASN A 189 7.77 20.74 8.08
C ASN A 189 6.60 21.73 8.17
N SER A 190 6.67 22.87 7.48
CA SER A 190 5.78 24.00 7.72
C SER A 190 4.50 23.90 6.88
N GLY A 191 3.52 23.14 7.36
CA GLY A 191 2.14 23.17 6.85
C GLY A 191 1.63 21.89 6.21
N ILE A 192 2.38 20.78 6.28
CA ILE A 192 1.84 19.47 5.88
C ILE A 192 0.90 18.96 6.98
N SER A 193 -0.36 18.76 6.64
CA SER A 193 -1.39 18.21 7.53
C SER A 193 -1.98 16.95 6.92
N VAL A 194 -1.78 15.79 7.57
CA VAL A 194 -2.35 14.52 7.12
C VAL A 194 -3.20 13.92 8.24
N ASN A 195 -4.50 13.82 7.99
CA ASN A 195 -5.47 13.12 8.84
C ASN A 195 -5.99 11.90 8.09
N ALA A 196 -5.18 10.84 8.04
CA ALA A 196 -5.54 9.59 7.38
C ALA A 196 -4.82 8.39 8.02
N PRO A 197 -5.50 7.24 8.20
CA PRO A 197 -4.81 5.98 8.51
C PRO A 197 -3.77 5.69 7.43
N SER A 198 -2.52 5.44 7.81
CA SER A 198 -1.42 5.36 6.86
C SER A 198 -0.64 4.06 7.03
N TYR A 199 -0.39 3.37 5.91
CA TYR A 199 0.23 2.05 5.86
C TYR A 199 1.33 2.02 4.78
N THR A 200 2.45 1.36 5.06
CA THR A 200 3.52 1.25 4.06
C THR A 200 4.26 -0.07 4.20
N VAL A 201 4.65 -0.65 3.07
CA VAL A 201 5.51 -1.84 3.02
C VAL A 201 6.92 -1.52 3.49
N GLY A 202 7.41 -0.34 3.16
CA GLY A 202 8.72 0.15 3.56
C GLY A 202 8.66 0.92 4.86
N GLY A 203 9.49 1.96 4.94
CA GLY A 203 9.53 2.89 6.06
C GLY A 203 8.68 4.14 5.86
N CYS A 204 8.66 4.96 6.90
CA CYS A 204 8.21 6.35 6.84
C CYS A 204 9.40 7.27 7.10
N SER A 205 9.58 8.30 6.27
CA SER A 205 10.65 9.30 6.42
C SER A 205 10.06 10.70 6.49
N GLN A 206 10.62 11.54 7.36
CA GLN A 206 10.20 12.93 7.51
C GLN A 206 11.41 13.86 7.69
N THR A 207 11.41 15.00 7.00
CA THR A 207 12.41 16.06 7.18
C THR A 207 11.82 17.15 8.07
N GLY A 208 11.75 16.85 9.37
CA GLY A 208 11.06 17.67 10.40
C GLY A 208 9.62 17.20 10.66
N GLY A 209 9.01 17.72 11.74
CA GLY A 209 7.61 17.42 12.10
C GLY A 209 7.41 16.09 12.83
N SER A 210 6.19 15.56 12.78
CA SER A 210 5.79 14.30 13.44
C SER A 210 4.80 13.48 12.60
N GLN A 211 4.70 13.73 11.30
CA GLN A 211 3.74 13.10 10.38
C GLN A 211 3.92 11.58 10.26
N CYS A 212 5.10 11.04 10.53
CA CYS A 212 5.32 9.59 10.60
C CYS A 212 4.74 8.96 11.88
N THR A 213 4.30 9.75 12.86
CA THR A 213 3.65 9.24 14.07
C THR A 213 2.33 8.58 13.69
N GLY A 214 2.19 7.29 13.99
CA GLY A 214 0.98 6.51 13.69
C GLY A 214 0.98 5.84 12.32
N VAL A 215 1.96 6.12 11.45
CA VAL A 215 2.15 5.37 10.20
C VAL A 215 2.56 3.94 10.56
N GLN A 216 1.80 2.97 10.07
CA GLN A 216 2.13 1.56 10.24
C GLN A 216 3.09 1.15 9.12
N THR A 217 4.34 0.87 9.45
CA THR A 217 5.38 0.42 8.51
C THR A 217 5.45 -1.09 8.42
N TYR A 218 6.19 -1.59 7.43
CA TYR A 218 6.44 -3.02 7.19
C TYR A 218 5.19 -3.88 6.94
N GLN A 219 4.09 -3.23 6.54
CA GLN A 219 2.82 -3.88 6.26
C GLN A 219 2.87 -4.69 4.96
N GLN A 220 1.85 -5.50 4.71
CA GLN A 220 1.77 -6.24 3.45
C GLN A 220 1.50 -5.30 2.28
N PRO A 221 2.07 -5.60 1.09
CA PRO A 221 1.70 -4.90 -0.13
C PRO A 221 0.20 -5.09 -0.40
N ILE A 222 -0.43 -3.98 -0.80
CA ILE A 222 -1.81 -3.92 -1.22
C ILE A 222 -1.87 -4.21 -2.72
N PRO A 223 -2.46 -5.33 -3.14
CA PRO A 223 -2.53 -5.68 -4.55
C PRO A 223 -3.35 -4.67 -5.33
N ASP A 224 -3.05 -4.52 -6.62
CA ASP A 224 -3.74 -3.59 -7.49
C ASP A 224 -5.19 -4.06 -7.76
N PRO A 225 -6.21 -3.37 -7.20
CA PRO A 225 -7.60 -3.79 -7.33
C PRO A 225 -8.16 -3.54 -8.74
N LEU A 226 -7.45 -2.77 -9.59
CA LEU A 226 -7.81 -2.49 -10.99
C LEU A 226 -6.88 -3.16 -12.00
N SER A 227 -6.04 -4.12 -11.57
CA SER A 227 -5.11 -4.84 -12.46
C SER A 227 -5.79 -5.50 -13.67
N ALA A 228 -7.01 -6.05 -13.50
CA ALA A 228 -7.80 -6.60 -14.59
C ALA A 228 -8.26 -5.53 -15.59
N VAL A 229 -8.61 -4.33 -15.09
CA VAL A 229 -8.94 -3.17 -15.93
C VAL A 229 -7.72 -2.71 -16.71
N ASN A 230 -6.54 -2.61 -16.06
CA ASN A 230 -5.30 -2.26 -16.75
C ASN A 230 -4.93 -3.27 -17.83
N THR A 231 -5.02 -4.56 -17.55
CA THR A 231 -4.73 -5.61 -18.53
C THR A 231 -5.62 -5.49 -19.77
N ALA A 232 -6.92 -5.20 -19.58
CA ALA A 232 -7.85 -5.06 -20.68
C ALA A 232 -7.67 -3.74 -21.46
N LEU A 233 -7.52 -2.61 -20.76
CA LEU A 233 -7.41 -1.30 -21.40
C LEU A 233 -6.06 -1.08 -22.09
N SER A 234 -4.97 -1.62 -21.55
CA SER A 234 -3.65 -1.56 -22.20
C SER A 234 -3.56 -2.40 -23.48
N ALA A 235 -4.45 -3.38 -23.65
CA ALA A 235 -4.54 -4.20 -24.85
C ALA A 235 -5.35 -3.55 -25.99
N LEU A 236 -6.03 -2.42 -25.72
CA LEU A 236 -6.85 -1.72 -26.71
C LEU A 236 -6.01 -1.19 -27.87
N LYS A 237 -6.59 -1.30 -29.06
CA LYS A 237 -6.03 -0.80 -30.32
C LYS A 237 -7.03 0.15 -30.97
N THR A 238 -6.52 1.05 -31.80
CA THR A 238 -7.38 1.97 -32.57
C THR A 238 -8.34 1.22 -33.51
N SER A 239 -7.99 0.00 -33.93
CA SER A 239 -8.85 -0.90 -34.72
C SER A 239 -10.04 -1.46 -33.95
N ASP A 240 -10.08 -1.33 -32.62
CA ASP A 240 -11.20 -1.82 -31.81
C ASP A 240 -12.38 -0.84 -31.80
N PHE A 241 -12.21 0.33 -32.42
CA PHE A 241 -13.21 1.39 -32.53
C PHE A 241 -13.74 1.49 -33.95
N ALA A 242 -15.05 1.74 -34.10
CA ALA A 242 -15.68 1.87 -35.40
C ALA A 242 -15.31 3.19 -36.09
N ASN A 243 -15.08 4.24 -35.32
CA ASN A 243 -14.89 5.60 -35.82
C ASN A 243 -13.72 6.31 -35.13
N GLN A 244 -13.22 7.37 -35.75
CA GLN A 244 -12.19 8.26 -35.21
C GLN A 244 -12.66 9.71 -35.26
N ILE A 245 -12.44 10.44 -34.17
CA ILE A 245 -12.56 11.91 -34.13
C ILE A 245 -11.15 12.49 -34.07
N LYS A 246 -10.82 13.42 -34.99
CA LYS A 246 -9.48 13.98 -35.13
C LYS A 246 -9.50 15.49 -35.04
N ASN A 247 -8.70 16.06 -34.14
CA ASN A 247 -8.51 17.51 -33.97
C ASN A 247 -9.82 18.30 -33.80
N ALA A 248 -10.84 17.69 -33.20
CA ALA A 248 -12.16 18.28 -33.00
C ALA A 248 -12.57 18.22 -31.53
N ALA A 249 -13.71 18.82 -31.21
CA ALA A 249 -14.33 18.67 -29.89
C ALA A 249 -14.57 17.17 -29.62
N PRO A 250 -14.09 16.65 -28.48
CA PRO A 250 -14.14 15.21 -28.23
C PRO A 250 -15.58 14.72 -28.13
N GLN A 251 -15.84 13.53 -28.68
CA GLN A 251 -17.14 12.85 -28.60
C GLN A 251 -17.07 11.66 -27.65
N PRO A 252 -18.13 11.43 -26.86
CA PRO A 252 -18.23 10.25 -26.00
C PRO A 252 -18.48 8.99 -26.85
N TYR A 253 -17.96 7.86 -26.39
CA TYR A 253 -18.08 6.56 -27.07
C TYR A 253 -19.56 6.16 -27.28
N GLU A 254 -20.44 6.52 -26.34
CA GLU A 254 -21.87 6.24 -26.40
C GLU A 254 -22.56 6.82 -27.65
N THR A 255 -22.04 7.92 -28.21
CA THR A 255 -22.67 8.58 -29.37
C THR A 255 -22.04 8.16 -30.70
N CYS A 256 -20.74 7.88 -30.72
CA CYS A 256 -19.98 7.71 -31.96
C CYS A 256 -19.31 6.33 -32.11
N SER A 257 -19.28 5.50 -31.06
CA SER A 257 -18.45 4.29 -30.99
C SER A 257 -17.01 4.54 -31.44
N CYS A 258 -16.45 5.68 -31.01
CA CYS A 258 -15.22 6.25 -31.53
C CYS A 258 -14.13 6.44 -30.47
N TYR A 259 -12.91 6.66 -30.94
CA TYR A 259 -11.84 7.24 -30.15
C TYR A 259 -11.49 8.65 -30.64
N ASN A 260 -10.96 9.46 -29.74
CA ASN A 260 -10.59 10.85 -29.98
C ASN A 260 -9.07 10.98 -30.10
N THR A 261 -8.60 11.70 -31.12
CA THR A 261 -7.18 11.88 -31.39
C THR A 261 -6.77 13.35 -31.40
N ASN A 262 -5.70 13.61 -30.64
CA ASN A 262 -5.10 14.93 -30.45
C ASN A 262 -6.11 16.06 -30.14
N PRO A 263 -7.08 15.87 -29.22
CA PRO A 263 -8.00 16.94 -28.87
C PRO A 263 -7.27 18.08 -28.15
N THR A 264 -7.73 19.31 -28.40
CA THR A 264 -7.28 20.50 -27.68
C THR A 264 -8.46 21.14 -26.95
N PHE A 265 -8.34 21.27 -25.63
CA PHE A 265 -9.30 21.97 -24.79
C PHE A 265 -8.81 23.40 -24.57
N SER A 266 -9.40 24.37 -25.27
CA SER A 266 -9.06 25.80 -25.16
C SER A 266 -10.22 26.67 -24.68
N SER A 267 -11.40 26.09 -24.49
CA SER A 267 -12.62 26.78 -24.05
C SER A 267 -13.39 25.94 -23.03
N THR A 268 -14.37 26.56 -22.37
CA THR A 268 -15.29 25.85 -21.48
C THR A 268 -15.94 24.69 -22.21
N THR A 269 -15.84 23.49 -21.63
CA THR A 269 -16.29 22.23 -22.24
C THR A 269 -17.02 21.38 -21.20
N SER A 270 -18.16 20.80 -21.58
CA SER A 270 -18.84 19.80 -20.75
C SER A 270 -18.63 18.40 -21.32
N LEU A 271 -18.12 17.49 -20.50
CA LEU A 271 -17.88 16.09 -20.86
C LEU A 271 -18.91 15.21 -20.15
N ASN A 272 -19.71 14.46 -20.93
CA ASN A 272 -20.72 13.55 -20.41
C ASN A 272 -20.67 12.24 -21.21
N GLY A 273 -20.16 11.17 -20.60
CA GLY A 273 -19.94 9.89 -21.27
C GLY A 273 -18.54 9.30 -21.07
N THR A 274 -18.26 8.21 -21.75
CA THR A 274 -16.94 7.56 -21.74
C THR A 274 -16.12 8.06 -22.91
N TYR A 275 -14.93 8.61 -22.66
CA TYR A 275 -14.05 9.14 -23.69
C TYR A 275 -12.77 8.33 -23.78
N TYR A 276 -12.51 7.79 -24.96
CA TYR A 276 -11.25 7.13 -25.29
C TYR A 276 -10.36 8.12 -26.05
N PHE A 277 -9.13 8.29 -25.59
CA PHE A 277 -8.16 9.20 -26.17
C PHE A 277 -6.88 8.48 -26.58
N SER A 278 -6.36 8.85 -27.75
CA SER A 278 -5.05 8.40 -28.24
C SER A 278 -4.28 9.58 -28.84
N GLY A 279 -2.97 9.65 -28.57
CA GLY A 279 -2.10 10.74 -29.02
C GLY A 279 -1.97 11.89 -28.01
N ASN A 280 -1.77 13.12 -28.48
CA ASN A 280 -1.43 14.27 -27.62
C ASN A 280 -2.68 15.08 -27.22
N ILE A 281 -3.15 14.90 -26.00
CA ILE A 281 -4.24 15.66 -25.41
C ILE A 281 -3.67 16.94 -24.81
N THR A 282 -4.14 18.10 -25.27
CA THR A 282 -3.67 19.40 -24.77
C THR A 282 -4.80 20.15 -24.09
N ILE A 283 -4.59 20.58 -22.85
CA ILE A 283 -5.44 21.55 -22.16
C ILE A 283 -4.71 22.89 -22.16
N ASN A 284 -5.20 23.85 -22.94
CA ASN A 284 -4.53 25.11 -23.23
C ASN A 284 -5.29 26.32 -22.66
N GLY A 285 -4.57 27.22 -22.00
CA GLY A 285 -5.13 28.39 -21.34
C GLY A 285 -5.82 28.04 -20.02
N ASN A 286 -6.97 28.64 -19.76
CA ASN A 286 -7.71 28.47 -18.51
C ASN A 286 -9.15 27.97 -18.74
N PRO A 287 -9.36 26.87 -19.49
CA PRO A 287 -10.71 26.37 -19.75
C PRO A 287 -11.36 25.85 -18.46
N THR A 288 -12.69 25.88 -18.44
CA THR A 288 -13.49 25.20 -17.42
C THR A 288 -14.02 23.89 -18.00
N ILE A 289 -13.60 22.76 -17.46
CA ILE A 289 -14.03 21.42 -17.90
C ILE A 289 -14.93 20.83 -16.83
N THR A 290 -16.19 20.51 -17.16
CA THR A 290 -17.16 20.00 -16.18
C THR A 290 -17.92 18.77 -16.69
N GLY A 291 -18.49 17.99 -15.79
CA GLY A 291 -19.48 16.96 -16.15
C GLY A 291 -19.25 15.60 -15.49
N THR A 292 -19.95 14.60 -16.00
CA THR A 292 -19.87 13.21 -15.52
C THR A 292 -19.23 12.34 -16.60
N ALA A 293 -17.96 11.96 -16.43
CA ALA A 293 -17.20 11.32 -17.49
C ALA A 293 -16.21 10.27 -16.97
N THR A 294 -15.84 9.35 -17.86
CA THR A 294 -14.71 8.43 -17.69
C THR A 294 -13.74 8.68 -18.83
N LEU A 295 -12.49 9.02 -18.52
CA LEU A 295 -11.46 9.38 -19.48
C LEU A 295 -10.42 8.25 -19.54
N ILE A 296 -10.21 7.67 -20.72
CA ILE A 296 -9.34 6.52 -20.94
C ILE A 296 -8.27 6.93 -21.93
N PHE A 297 -7.03 7.01 -21.47
CA PHE A 297 -5.85 7.26 -22.30
C PHE A 297 -5.25 5.90 -22.67
N PHE A 298 -5.17 5.61 -23.96
CA PHE A 298 -4.72 4.31 -24.47
C PHE A 298 -3.87 4.44 -25.74
N GLY A 299 -3.03 3.42 -25.93
CA GLY A 299 -2.15 3.31 -27.09
C GLY A 299 -0.86 4.12 -26.93
N SER A 300 0.26 3.49 -27.27
CA SER A 300 1.61 4.01 -27.02
C SER A 300 1.83 5.44 -27.52
N GLY A 301 2.39 6.29 -26.66
CA GLY A 301 2.72 7.68 -26.97
C GLY A 301 1.57 8.65 -26.70
N THR A 302 0.55 8.22 -25.96
CA THR A 302 -0.51 9.13 -25.51
C THR A 302 0.04 10.04 -24.42
N SER A 303 -0.29 11.33 -24.46
CA SER A 303 0.17 12.28 -23.46
C SER A 303 -0.90 13.30 -23.10
N LEU A 304 -0.98 13.64 -21.81
CA LEU A 304 -1.83 14.72 -21.30
C LEU A 304 -0.94 15.90 -20.92
N LYS A 305 -1.09 17.02 -21.64
CA LYS A 305 -0.32 18.24 -21.42
C LYS A 305 -1.20 19.39 -20.98
N PHE A 306 -0.79 20.06 -19.91
CA PHE A 306 -1.38 21.31 -19.44
C PHE A 306 -0.50 22.49 -19.86
N THR A 307 -1.07 23.46 -20.57
CA THR A 307 -0.45 24.75 -20.89
C THR A 307 -1.32 25.88 -20.34
N GLY A 308 -1.41 25.98 -19.01
CA GLY A 308 -2.18 26.98 -18.27
C GLY A 308 -2.77 26.42 -16.96
N ASN A 309 -3.75 27.12 -16.37
CA ASN A 309 -4.37 26.74 -15.10
C ASN A 309 -5.88 26.49 -15.28
N PRO A 310 -6.29 25.32 -15.79
CA PRO A 310 -7.71 25.02 -16.01
C PRO A 310 -8.46 24.86 -14.69
N THR A 311 -9.79 25.03 -14.74
CA THR A 311 -10.69 24.59 -13.68
C THR A 311 -11.38 23.30 -14.12
N ILE A 312 -11.10 22.19 -13.44
CA ILE A 312 -11.63 20.86 -13.81
C ILE A 312 -12.57 20.39 -12.72
N LYS A 313 -13.82 20.10 -13.05
CA LYS A 313 -14.87 19.62 -12.13
C LYS A 313 -15.54 18.40 -12.71
N LEU A 314 -14.90 17.24 -12.54
CA LEU A 314 -15.38 15.99 -13.12
C LEU A 314 -15.83 15.02 -12.03
N THR A 315 -16.93 14.32 -12.32
CA THR A 315 -17.40 13.18 -11.55
C THR A 315 -17.34 11.93 -12.42
N ALA A 316 -16.88 10.82 -11.87
CA ALA A 316 -16.82 9.56 -12.60
C ALA A 316 -18.21 9.01 -12.91
N MET A 317 -18.31 8.28 -14.01
CA MET A 317 -19.56 7.63 -14.36
C MET A 317 -19.81 6.38 -13.52
N ALA A 318 -21.07 6.11 -13.19
CA ALA A 318 -21.48 4.88 -12.52
C ALA A 318 -21.38 3.65 -13.44
N ALA A 319 -21.56 3.83 -14.75
CA ALA A 319 -21.56 2.74 -15.72
C ALA A 319 -20.87 3.15 -17.03
N PRO A 320 -19.52 3.11 -17.11
CA PRO A 320 -18.81 3.36 -18.35
C PRO A 320 -19.10 2.33 -19.44
N THR A 321 -19.02 2.78 -20.70
CA THR A 321 -19.19 1.95 -21.89
C THR A 321 -17.88 1.80 -22.66
N GLY A 322 -17.86 0.99 -23.70
CA GLY A 322 -16.63 0.76 -24.46
C GLY A 322 -16.77 -0.22 -25.62
N PRO A 323 -15.67 -0.43 -26.35
CA PRO A 323 -15.63 -1.36 -27.48
C PRO A 323 -15.98 -2.78 -27.06
N SER A 324 -16.47 -3.57 -28.02
CA SER A 324 -16.97 -4.94 -27.78
C SER A 324 -15.90 -5.90 -27.27
N VAL A 325 -14.62 -5.59 -27.50
CA VAL A 325 -13.46 -6.32 -26.95
C VAL A 325 -13.39 -6.24 -25.42
N LEU A 326 -13.99 -5.22 -24.79
CA LEU A 326 -14.07 -5.12 -23.33
C LEU A 326 -15.22 -5.97 -22.79
N SER A 327 -14.85 -6.95 -21.96
CA SER A 327 -15.81 -7.84 -21.30
C SER A 327 -16.76 -7.07 -20.36
N ALA A 328 -17.93 -7.65 -20.08
CA ALA A 328 -18.88 -7.08 -19.14
C ALA A 328 -18.27 -6.89 -17.74
N SER A 329 -17.44 -7.84 -17.28
CA SER A 329 -16.75 -7.77 -15.99
C SER A 329 -15.77 -6.61 -15.91
N VAL A 330 -15.01 -6.34 -16.98
CA VAL A 330 -14.09 -5.18 -17.03
C VAL A 330 -14.89 -3.88 -16.98
N LYS A 331 -15.97 -3.76 -17.76
CA LYS A 331 -16.84 -2.58 -17.74
C LYS A 331 -17.47 -2.32 -16.37
N ALA A 332 -17.84 -3.39 -15.65
CA ALA A 332 -18.33 -3.27 -14.27
C ALA A 332 -17.22 -2.78 -13.31
N LEU A 333 -15.98 -3.25 -13.46
CA LEU A 333 -14.84 -2.78 -12.66
C LEU A 333 -14.42 -1.34 -12.98
N MET A 334 -14.81 -0.82 -14.14
CA MET A 334 -14.62 0.60 -14.49
C MET A 334 -15.64 1.52 -13.81
N ALA A 335 -16.63 1.01 -13.08
CA ALA A 335 -17.55 1.86 -12.32
C ALA A 335 -16.79 2.83 -11.41
N LYS A 336 -17.13 4.12 -11.47
CA LYS A 336 -16.45 5.23 -10.79
C LYS A 336 -14.98 5.46 -11.20
N LEU A 337 -14.49 4.83 -12.27
CA LEU A 337 -13.23 5.20 -12.89
C LEU A 337 -13.38 6.57 -13.57
N LEU A 338 -12.57 7.52 -13.15
CA LEU A 338 -12.56 8.88 -13.70
C LEU A 338 -11.48 9.02 -14.77
N ILE A 339 -10.25 8.60 -14.46
CA ILE A 339 -9.10 8.66 -15.36
C ILE A 339 -8.41 7.30 -15.33
N TYR A 340 -8.14 6.75 -16.51
CA TYR A 340 -7.17 5.67 -16.70
C TYR A 340 -6.07 6.14 -17.62
N ASP A 341 -4.83 5.98 -17.19
CA ASP A 341 -3.65 6.18 -18.01
C ASP A 341 -2.74 4.95 -17.93
N GLY A 342 -2.77 4.16 -19.00
CA GLY A 342 -2.02 2.91 -19.13
C GLY A 342 -0.63 3.07 -19.75
N GLU A 343 -0.18 4.30 -20.02
CA GLU A 343 1.05 4.53 -20.77
C GLU A 343 2.29 3.96 -20.08
N ALA A 344 3.34 3.70 -20.86
CA ALA A 344 4.59 3.19 -20.34
C ALA A 344 5.21 4.15 -19.31
N TYR A 345 6.01 3.61 -18.39
CA TYR A 345 6.67 4.39 -17.35
C TYR A 345 7.41 5.61 -17.92
N SER A 346 7.12 6.78 -17.35
CA SER A 346 7.81 8.04 -17.60
C SER A 346 8.23 8.64 -16.26
N LYS A 347 9.48 9.11 -16.17
CA LYS A 347 9.97 9.77 -14.94
C LYS A 347 9.24 11.07 -14.65
N GLN A 348 8.81 11.78 -15.70
CA GLN A 348 8.04 13.02 -15.59
C GLN A 348 6.61 12.75 -15.10
N GLY A 349 6.11 11.54 -15.34
CA GLY A 349 4.79 11.12 -14.86
C GLY A 349 3.64 11.92 -15.44
N VAL A 350 2.50 11.87 -14.74
CA VAL A 350 1.31 12.66 -15.02
C VAL A 350 1.21 13.76 -13.97
N ASN A 351 1.14 15.01 -14.43
CA ASN A 351 0.88 16.15 -13.55
C ASN A 351 -0.60 16.50 -13.61
N ILE A 352 -1.28 16.41 -12.47
CA ILE A 352 -2.66 16.82 -12.30
C ILE A 352 -2.64 18.15 -11.55
N SER A 353 -2.92 19.22 -12.29
CA SER A 353 -2.97 20.58 -11.76
C SER A 353 -4.26 21.31 -12.13
N GLY A 354 -4.73 22.17 -11.22
CA GLY A 354 -5.91 23.00 -11.42
C GLY A 354 -6.00 24.17 -10.44
N THR A 355 -7.05 24.97 -10.58
CA THR A 355 -7.40 26.04 -9.61
C THR A 355 -8.00 25.47 -8.32
N SER A 356 -8.12 26.28 -7.26
CA SER A 356 -8.80 25.96 -5.99
C SER A 356 -10.20 25.36 -6.13
N ASN A 357 -10.86 25.62 -7.26
CA ASN A 357 -12.20 25.13 -7.56
C ASN A 357 -12.20 23.79 -8.31
N SER A 358 -11.05 23.15 -8.52
CA SER A 358 -10.92 21.93 -9.29
C SER A 358 -11.07 20.68 -8.42
N TYR A 359 -11.78 19.68 -8.94
CA TYR A 359 -11.97 18.40 -8.30
C TYR A 359 -12.11 17.25 -9.31
N PHE A 360 -11.61 16.09 -8.91
CA PHE A 360 -11.68 14.79 -9.60
C PHE A 360 -12.43 13.77 -8.75
N ASN A 361 -13.77 13.79 -8.77
CA ASN A 361 -14.60 12.90 -7.96
C ASN A 361 -14.71 11.51 -8.61
N GLY A 362 -13.94 10.55 -8.13
CA GLY A 362 -13.85 9.18 -8.64
C GLY A 362 -12.42 8.62 -8.55
N THR A 363 -12.15 7.54 -9.27
CA THR A 363 -10.83 6.88 -9.26
C THR A 363 -9.95 7.36 -10.41
N VAL A 364 -8.78 7.90 -10.06
CA VAL A 364 -7.65 8.15 -10.96
C VAL A 364 -6.72 6.95 -10.88
N TYR A 365 -6.58 6.22 -11.99
CA TYR A 365 -5.81 5.00 -12.08
C TYR A 365 -4.68 5.11 -13.10
N ILE A 366 -3.44 5.16 -12.62
CA ILE A 366 -2.22 5.41 -13.42
C ILE A 366 -1.15 4.38 -13.01
N PRO A 367 -1.34 3.08 -13.35
CA PRO A 367 -0.57 1.98 -12.76
C PRO A 367 0.92 1.98 -13.09
N ASN A 368 1.30 2.62 -14.20
CA ASN A 368 2.63 2.48 -14.80
C ASN A 368 3.51 3.72 -14.66
N ALA A 369 2.96 4.88 -14.25
CA ALA A 369 3.68 6.15 -14.18
C ALA A 369 3.38 6.89 -12.85
N PRO A 370 4.34 7.70 -12.34
CA PRO A 370 4.12 8.49 -11.14
C PRO A 370 3.11 9.61 -11.39
N VAL A 371 2.32 9.96 -10.39
CA VAL A 371 1.36 11.07 -10.45
C VAL A 371 1.79 12.16 -9.49
N THR A 372 1.81 13.40 -9.98
CA THR A 372 2.01 14.59 -9.14
C THR A 372 0.74 15.40 -9.09
N TYR A 373 0.24 15.65 -7.89
CA TYR A 373 -0.82 16.61 -7.61
C TYR A 373 -0.21 17.94 -7.21
N GLY A 374 -0.51 18.98 -7.99
CA GLY A 374 -0.05 20.35 -7.72
C GLY A 374 -1.18 21.36 -7.90
N GLY A 375 -1.39 22.21 -6.89
CA GLY A 375 -2.42 23.25 -6.92
C GLY A 375 -3.63 22.90 -6.07
N ASN A 376 -4.22 23.92 -5.47
CA ASN A 376 -5.32 23.82 -4.51
C ASN A 376 -6.49 23.04 -5.14
N SER A 377 -6.88 21.88 -4.62
CA SER A 377 -8.17 21.24 -4.93
C SER A 377 -9.04 21.30 -3.67
N SER A 378 -9.46 22.50 -3.30
CA SER A 378 -10.28 22.68 -2.10
C SER A 378 -11.72 22.28 -2.41
N GLY A 379 -12.12 21.15 -1.85
CA GLY A 379 -13.52 20.78 -1.71
C GLY A 379 -13.97 19.78 -2.74
N ALA A 380 -13.98 18.52 -2.32
CA ALA A 380 -14.99 17.61 -2.82
C ALA A 380 -16.37 18.28 -2.80
N PRO A 381 -17.29 18.02 -3.76
CA PRO A 381 -18.70 18.18 -3.44
C PRO A 381 -18.97 17.37 -2.16
N SER A 382 -19.89 17.81 -1.30
CA SER A 382 -20.14 17.26 0.06
C SER A 382 -20.43 15.74 0.15
N SER A 383 -20.45 15.04 -0.98
CA SER A 383 -20.64 13.59 -1.14
C SER A 383 -19.61 12.91 -2.08
N GLY A 384 -18.59 13.64 -2.56
CA GLY A 384 -17.60 13.13 -3.51
C GLY A 384 -16.51 12.27 -2.85
N CYS A 385 -16.00 11.29 -3.59
CA CYS A 385 -14.91 10.42 -3.14
C CYS A 385 -13.76 10.43 -4.17
N TYR A 386 -12.55 10.74 -3.70
CA TYR A 386 -11.35 10.84 -4.54
C TYR A 386 -10.50 9.61 -4.28
N GLN A 387 -10.26 8.79 -5.29
CA GLN A 387 -9.35 7.68 -5.17
C GLN A 387 -8.22 7.84 -6.17
N VAL A 388 -7.01 7.57 -5.73
CA VAL A 388 -5.80 7.60 -6.54
C VAL A 388 -5.11 6.26 -6.38
N ILE A 389 -4.96 5.54 -7.48
CA ILE A 389 -4.17 4.31 -7.55
C ILE A 389 -3.12 4.54 -8.63
N ALA A 390 -1.86 4.65 -8.26
CA ALA A 390 -0.81 5.00 -9.22
C ALA A 390 0.50 4.27 -8.93
N TYR A 391 1.45 4.31 -9.88
CA TYR A 391 2.80 3.77 -9.66
C TYR A 391 3.48 4.43 -8.45
N ALA A 392 3.41 5.76 -8.37
CA ALA A 392 3.84 6.61 -7.25
C ALA A 392 2.85 7.78 -7.12
N VAL A 393 2.76 8.40 -5.94
CA VAL A 393 1.93 9.59 -5.73
C VAL A 393 2.76 10.68 -5.05
N SER A 394 2.75 11.89 -5.61
CA SER A 394 3.43 13.05 -5.03
C SER A 394 2.45 14.20 -4.86
N PHE A 395 2.30 14.69 -3.63
CA PHE A 395 1.56 15.91 -3.32
C PHE A 395 2.56 17.05 -3.14
N GLN A 396 2.45 18.07 -4.00
CA GLN A 396 3.36 19.21 -3.99
C GLN A 396 2.59 20.53 -3.81
N GLY A 397 3.23 21.51 -3.18
CA GLY A 397 2.67 22.84 -2.96
C GLY A 397 1.56 22.87 -1.90
N ASN A 398 0.51 23.65 -2.14
CA ASN A 398 -0.63 23.84 -1.23
C ASN A 398 -1.82 22.95 -1.62
N THR A 399 -1.56 21.68 -1.93
CA THR A 399 -2.61 20.77 -2.39
C THR A 399 -3.52 20.39 -1.23
N THR A 400 -4.84 20.52 -1.41
CA THR A 400 -5.85 20.03 -0.47
C THR A 400 -6.53 18.81 -1.07
N LEU A 401 -6.60 17.70 -0.32
CA LEU A 401 -7.39 16.52 -0.66
C LEU A 401 -8.34 16.23 0.50
N ASP A 402 -9.65 16.25 0.26
CA ASP A 402 -10.66 15.91 1.27
C ASP A 402 -11.50 14.74 0.79
N ASN A 403 -11.32 13.61 1.48
CA ASN A 403 -11.98 12.34 1.24
C ASN A 403 -12.85 11.93 2.43
N SER A 404 -13.23 12.87 3.28
CA SER A 404 -14.16 12.62 4.38
C SER A 404 -15.50 12.03 3.90
N GLY A 405 -15.94 12.39 2.69
CA GLY A 405 -17.12 11.85 2.02
C GLY A 405 -16.98 10.45 1.41
N CYS A 406 -15.77 9.88 1.37
CA CYS A 406 -15.59 8.49 0.93
C CYS A 406 -16.21 7.53 1.94
N VAL A 407 -17.28 6.84 1.54
CA VAL A 407 -17.86 5.75 2.34
C VAL A 407 -16.91 4.55 2.30
N GLY A 408 -16.54 4.03 3.47
CA GLY A 408 -15.83 2.75 3.56
C GLY A 408 -16.73 1.58 3.17
N SER A 409 -16.21 0.67 2.35
CA SER A 409 -16.60 -0.73 2.03
C SER A 409 -18.06 -1.22 2.17
N SER A 410 -19.08 -0.36 2.07
CA SER A 410 -20.48 -0.77 2.30
C SER A 410 -21.52 -0.12 1.39
N GLY A 411 -21.10 0.67 0.40
CA GLY A 411 -22.00 1.25 -0.59
C GLY A 411 -22.07 0.42 -1.87
N THR A 412 -23.26 0.06 -2.33
CA THR A 412 -23.45 -0.46 -3.70
C THR A 412 -22.91 0.56 -4.71
N GLY A 413 -21.88 0.16 -5.46
CA GLY A 413 -21.20 0.98 -6.46
C GLY A 413 -19.77 1.38 -6.10
N SER A 414 -19.10 0.74 -5.15
CA SER A 414 -17.72 1.07 -4.79
C SER A 414 -16.74 1.00 -5.96
N ALA A 415 -15.91 2.03 -6.05
CA ALA A 415 -14.65 1.96 -6.77
C ALA A 415 -13.80 0.79 -6.23
N ALA A 416 -12.79 0.38 -6.99
CA ALA A 416 -11.89 -0.71 -6.64
C ALA A 416 -11.51 -0.69 -5.15
N GLU A 417 -11.85 -1.74 -4.41
CA GLU A 417 -11.68 -1.78 -2.95
C GLU A 417 -10.40 -2.52 -2.58
N PRO A 418 -9.28 -1.82 -2.32
CA PRO A 418 -8.09 -2.44 -1.76
C PRO A 418 -8.36 -2.83 -0.30
N ASN A 419 -8.66 -4.10 -0.03
CA ASN A 419 -8.75 -4.62 1.32
C ASN A 419 -7.47 -5.38 1.68
N VAL A 420 -6.78 -4.90 2.71
CA VAL A 420 -5.60 -5.54 3.31
C VAL A 420 -5.78 -5.54 4.82
N GLN A 421 -5.16 -6.48 5.51
CA GLN A 421 -5.18 -6.55 6.97
C GLN A 421 -3.86 -6.03 7.52
N THR A 422 -3.93 -5.31 8.63
CA THR A 422 -2.75 -4.71 9.26
C THR A 422 -2.22 -5.63 10.35
N VAL A 423 -0.90 -5.66 10.49
CA VAL A 423 -0.22 -6.50 11.47
C VAL A 423 0.67 -5.62 12.33
N ARG A 424 0.56 -5.78 13.64
CA ARG A 424 1.40 -5.10 14.62
C ARG A 424 1.76 -6.04 15.75
N LEU A 425 2.96 -5.86 16.31
CA LEU A 425 3.34 -6.52 17.54
C LEU A 425 2.60 -5.86 18.72
N VAL A 426 2.12 -6.69 19.64
CA VAL A 426 1.45 -6.27 20.87
C VAL A 426 2.24 -6.82 22.06
N GLN A 427 2.35 -6.02 23.11
CA GLN A 427 3.02 -6.37 24.37
C GLN A 427 1.98 -6.66 25.45
#